data_AF-A6KXD7-F1
#
_entry.id   AF-A6KXD7-F1
#
_cell.length_a   1.000
_cell.length_b   1.000
_cell.length_c   1.000
_cell.angle_alpha   90.00
_cell.angle_beta   90.00
_cell.angle_gamma   90.00
#
_symmetry.space_group_name_H-M   'P 1'
#
loop_
_entity.id
_entity.type
_entity.pdbx_description
1 polymer ?
#
loop_
_entity_poly.entity_id
_entity_poly.type
_entity_poly.pdbx_seq_one_letter_code
_entity_poly.pdbx_strand_id
1 'polypeptide(L)'
;MKKLFVAAALVMGLGTSAAFADNFMVDSVTVTMINDFTPIEVKDLPAAVQEAITKNYAEATIKEAAVEANEDGTKTYKVVLTDEEGTESTVLFSESGEVLK
;
A
#
# COMPACT_ATOMS: atom_id res chain seq x y z
N MET A 1 38.91 -28.63 -8.19
CA MET A 1 39.40 -28.75 -9.58
C MET A 1 38.61 -27.73 -10.40
N LYS A 2 39.22 -26.62 -10.87
CA LYS A 2 39.82 -26.47 -12.23
C LYS A 2 38.76 -26.88 -13.28
N LYS A 3 38.22 -26.07 -14.20
CA LYS A 3 38.74 -24.96 -15.03
C LYS A 3 37.49 -24.29 -15.67
N LEU A 4 37.36 -22.97 -15.68
CA LEU A 4 37.60 -22.11 -16.85
C LEU A 4 37.24 -22.76 -18.20
N PHE A 5 36.08 -22.42 -18.74
CA PHE A 5 35.88 -22.32 -20.19
C PHE A 5 35.14 -21.03 -20.51
N VAL A 6 35.94 -20.10 -21.00
CA VAL A 6 35.57 -18.91 -21.74
C VAL A 6 34.91 -19.34 -23.06
N ALA A 7 33.79 -18.73 -23.41
CA ALA A 7 33.37 -18.62 -24.81
C ALA A 7 32.47 -17.40 -24.96
N ALA A 8 33.11 -16.27 -25.29
CA ALA A 8 32.46 -15.18 -25.97
C ALA A 8 32.05 -15.66 -27.37
N ALA A 9 30.79 -15.48 -27.74
CA ALA A 9 30.36 -15.64 -29.11
C ALA A 9 29.26 -14.61 -29.44
N LEU A 10 29.70 -13.61 -30.21
CA LEU A 10 29.03 -13.15 -31.44
C LEU A 10 27.60 -12.59 -31.31
N VAL A 11 27.51 -11.33 -30.88
CA VAL A 11 26.45 -10.42 -31.31
C VAL A 11 26.62 -10.17 -32.81
N MET A 12 25.62 -10.56 -33.62
CA MET A 12 25.11 -9.86 -34.82
C MET A 12 24.29 -10.83 -35.68
N GLY A 13 22.97 -10.58 -35.81
CA GLY A 13 22.20 -11.20 -36.90
C GLY A 13 20.68 -11.29 -36.72
N LEU A 14 19.99 -10.26 -37.21
CA LEU A 14 18.70 -10.31 -37.93
C LEU A 14 17.42 -10.69 -37.15
N GLY A 15 16.53 -9.70 -37.04
CA GLY A 15 15.14 -9.90 -36.65
C GLY A 15 14.29 -8.64 -36.92
N THR A 16 14.05 -8.31 -38.18
CA THR A 16 12.97 -7.40 -38.53
C THR A 16 11.64 -8.13 -38.34
N SER A 17 10.81 -7.65 -37.40
CA SER A 17 9.37 -7.34 -37.56
C SER A 17 8.62 -7.46 -36.22
N ALA A 18 8.00 -6.35 -35.83
CA ALA A 18 6.87 -6.18 -34.91
C ALA A 18 6.81 -7.05 -33.65
N ALA A 19 7.12 -6.42 -32.52
CA ALA A 19 6.50 -6.74 -31.23
C ALA A 19 6.35 -5.44 -30.44
N PHE A 20 5.16 -4.83 -30.49
CA PHE A 20 4.68 -4.05 -29.37
C PHE A 20 4.35 -5.06 -28.28
N ALA A 21 5.23 -5.22 -27.29
CA ALA A 21 4.90 -5.81 -25.99
C ALA A 21 6.09 -5.66 -25.04
N ASP A 22 5.72 -5.39 -23.79
CA ASP A 22 6.45 -5.75 -22.58
C ASP A 22 7.72 -4.95 -22.23
N ASN A 23 7.96 -4.54 -20.99
CA ASN A 23 7.15 -4.52 -19.79
C ASN A 23 7.99 -3.74 -18.77
N PHE A 24 7.70 -2.47 -18.58
CA PHE A 24 7.57 -2.02 -17.21
C PHE A 24 6.06 -1.75 -17.09
N MET A 25 5.27 -2.82 -17.04
CA MET A 25 4.79 -3.40 -15.79
C MET A 25 4.89 -2.47 -14.58
N VAL A 26 4.46 -1.23 -14.74
CA VAL A 26 3.51 -0.66 -13.78
C VAL A 26 2.14 -0.95 -14.35
N ASP A 27 1.82 -2.23 -14.52
CA ASP A 27 0.44 -2.65 -14.61
C ASP A 27 0.05 -3.08 -13.20
N SER A 28 -1.00 -2.41 -12.72
CA SER A 28 -1.74 -2.73 -11.51
C SER A 28 -1.15 -2.24 -10.17
N VAL A 29 -1.17 -0.93 -9.97
CA VAL A 29 -2.15 -0.37 -9.02
C VAL A 29 -2.84 0.76 -9.77
N THR A 30 -3.79 0.40 -10.64
CA THR A 30 -5.21 0.55 -10.33
C THR A 30 -5.56 1.96 -9.86
N VAL A 31 -6.40 2.61 -10.66
CA VAL A 31 -7.55 3.34 -10.11
C VAL A 31 -7.15 4.53 -9.23
N THR A 32 -7.08 5.69 -9.89
CA THR A 32 -7.87 6.86 -9.48
C THR A 32 -8.14 6.98 -7.98
N MET A 33 -7.38 7.79 -7.29
CA MET A 33 -7.96 8.64 -6.25
C MET A 33 -7.06 9.87 -6.15
N ILE A 34 -7.65 11.02 -6.42
CA ILE A 34 -7.28 12.26 -5.76
C ILE A 34 -7.63 12.03 -4.28
N ASN A 35 -6.88 11.15 -3.61
CA ASN A 35 -7.12 10.81 -2.22
C ASN A 35 -6.29 11.82 -1.43
N ASP A 36 -6.94 12.75 -0.75
CA ASP A 36 -6.28 13.59 0.23
C ASP A 36 -5.69 12.76 1.40
N PHE A 37 -5.98 11.45 1.44
CA PHE A 37 -5.36 10.47 2.33
C PHE A 37 -3.97 10.03 1.88
N THR A 38 -2.95 10.47 2.62
CA THR A 38 -1.56 10.05 2.52
C THR A 38 -1.32 8.75 3.31
N PRO A 39 -0.83 7.65 2.70
CA PRO A 39 -0.52 6.42 3.42
C PRO A 39 0.52 6.65 4.52
N ILE A 40 0.30 6.06 5.70
CA ILE A 40 1.19 6.16 6.86
C ILE A 40 1.38 4.78 7.50
N GLU A 41 2.42 4.63 8.32
CA GLU A 41 2.63 3.41 9.07
C GLU A 41 1.76 3.41 10.33
N VAL A 42 1.45 2.22 10.86
CA VAL A 42 0.66 2.07 12.11
C VAL A 42 1.30 2.82 13.28
N LYS A 43 2.64 2.95 13.28
CA LYS A 43 3.39 3.70 14.29
C LYS A 43 3.10 5.21 14.26
N ASP A 44 2.71 5.75 13.11
CA ASP A 44 2.38 7.16 12.91
C ASP A 44 0.92 7.47 13.27
N LEU A 45 0.10 6.43 13.48
CA LEU A 45 -1.24 6.61 14.04
C LEU A 45 -1.12 7.16 15.46
N PRO A 46 -1.94 8.16 15.85
CA PRO A 46 -2.00 8.65 17.21
C PRO A 46 -2.24 7.49 18.20
N ALA A 47 -1.64 7.59 19.39
CA ALA A 47 -1.82 6.57 20.43
C ALA A 47 -3.31 6.30 20.72
N ALA A 48 -4.14 7.35 20.71
CA ALA A 48 -5.58 7.22 20.90
C ALA A 48 -6.27 6.39 19.80
N VAL A 49 -5.82 6.50 18.55
CA VAL A 49 -6.33 5.69 17.42
C VAL A 49 -5.88 4.24 17.58
N GLN A 50 -4.61 4.00 17.91
CA GLN A 50 -4.08 2.66 18.14
C GLN A 50 -4.80 1.97 19.31
N GLU A 51 -5.06 2.69 20.40
CA GLU A 51 -5.83 2.19 21.55
C GLU A 51 -7.28 1.89 21.16
N ALA A 52 -7.94 2.78 20.42
CA ALA A 52 -9.31 2.56 19.94
C ALA A 52 -9.40 1.32 19.05
N ILE A 53 -8.43 1.11 18.16
CA ILE A 53 -8.35 -0.09 17.32
C ILE A 53 -8.13 -1.33 18.18
N THR A 54 -7.12 -1.31 19.06
CA THR A 54 -6.81 -2.46 19.92
C THR A 54 -7.97 -2.80 20.86
N LYS A 55 -8.78 -1.82 21.26
CA LYS A 55 -9.91 -2.01 22.17
C LYS A 55 -11.19 -2.45 21.47
N ASN A 56 -11.53 -1.84 20.34
CA ASN A 56 -12.79 -2.08 19.64
C ASN A 56 -12.66 -3.13 18.53
N TYR A 57 -11.44 -3.36 18.03
CA TYR A 57 -11.13 -4.21 16.88
C TYR A 57 -9.90 -5.09 17.16
N ALA A 58 -9.79 -5.64 18.37
CA ALA A 58 -8.66 -6.49 18.79
C ALA A 58 -8.46 -7.73 17.92
N GLU A 59 -9.54 -8.23 17.33
CA GLU A 59 -9.57 -9.39 16.43
C GLU A 59 -9.27 -9.01 14.97
N ALA A 60 -9.21 -7.70 14.67
CA ALA A 60 -8.91 -7.21 13.33
C ALA A 60 -7.43 -6.83 13.20
N THR A 61 -6.87 -7.13 12.04
CA THR A 61 -5.50 -6.75 11.68
C THR A 61 -5.52 -5.46 10.86
N ILE A 62 -4.65 -4.50 11.19
CA ILE A 62 -4.50 -3.29 10.38
C ILE A 62 -3.81 -3.68 9.07
N LYS A 63 -4.56 -3.59 7.96
CA LYS A 63 -4.05 -3.84 6.62
C LYS A 63 -3.40 -2.59 6.03
N GLU A 64 -4.07 -1.45 6.18
CA GLU A 64 -3.60 -0.16 5.68
C GLU A 64 -3.95 0.96 6.65
N ALA A 65 -3.09 1.97 6.71
CA ALA A 65 -3.36 3.21 7.42
C ALA A 65 -2.99 4.40 6.53
N ALA A 66 -3.81 5.44 6.58
CA ALA A 66 -3.59 6.67 5.83
C ALA A 66 -4.11 7.86 6.65
N VAL A 67 -3.53 9.04 6.44
CA VAL A 67 -3.93 10.29 7.06
C VAL A 67 -4.35 11.30 6.01
N GLU A 68 -5.51 11.89 6.19
CA GLU A 68 -6.00 13.02 5.42
C GLU A 68 -5.91 14.27 6.28
N ALA A 69 -5.39 15.35 5.71
CA ALA A 69 -5.49 16.68 6.30
C ALA A 69 -6.66 17.39 5.62
N ASN A 70 -7.74 17.61 6.36
CA ASN A 70 -8.88 18.38 5.88
C ASN A 70 -8.47 19.84 5.68
N GLU A 71 -9.14 20.55 4.77
CA GLU A 71 -8.93 21.99 4.57
C GLU A 71 -9.17 22.82 5.85
N ASP A 72 -10.00 22.32 6.77
CA ASP A 72 -10.26 22.92 8.09
C ASP A 72 -9.06 22.84 9.06
N GLY A 73 -7.97 22.16 8.66
CA GLY A 73 -6.77 21.93 9.47
C GLY A 73 -6.85 20.73 10.41
N THR A 74 -7.98 20.01 10.42
CA THR A 74 -8.15 18.76 11.17
C THR A 74 -7.56 17.58 10.41
N LYS A 75 -7.03 16.60 11.12
CA LYS A 75 -6.50 15.37 10.51
C LYS A 75 -7.43 14.19 10.76
N THR A 76 -7.74 13.45 9.70
CA THR A 76 -8.53 12.22 9.74
C THR A 76 -7.63 11.05 9.39
N TYR A 77 -7.62 10.02 10.23
CA TYR A 77 -6.86 8.79 10.01
C TYR A 77 -7.79 7.71 9.48
N LYS A 78 -7.62 7.34 8.22
CA LYS A 78 -8.28 6.19 7.63
C LYS A 78 -7.48 4.93 7.94
N VAL A 79 -8.13 3.96 8.57
CA VAL A 79 -7.53 2.66 8.85
C VAL A 79 -8.39 1.58 8.23
N VAL A 80 -7.78 0.76 7.38
CA VAL A 80 -8.40 -0.43 6.81
C VAL A 80 -8.02 -1.60 7.69
N LEU A 81 -9.01 -2.16 8.36
CA LEU A 81 -8.92 -3.32 9.22
C LEU A 81 -9.39 -4.55 8.43
N THR A 82 -8.78 -5.70 8.68
CA THR A 82 -9.19 -6.97 8.11
C THR A 82 -9.47 -7.95 9.24
N ASP A 83 -10.66 -8.55 9.26
CA ASP A 83 -11.00 -9.58 10.24
C ASP A 83 -10.38 -10.95 9.88
N GLU A 84 -10.57 -11.94 10.75
CA GLU A 84 -10.10 -13.31 10.50
C GLU A 84 -10.75 -13.97 9.28
N GLU A 85 -11.93 -13.51 8.87
CA GLU A 85 -12.64 -14.00 7.67
C GLU A 85 -12.10 -13.37 6.37
N GLY A 86 -11.21 -12.38 6.49
CA GLY A 86 -10.66 -11.63 5.36
C GLY A 86 -11.57 -10.48 4.90
N THR A 87 -12.59 -10.12 5.67
CA THR A 87 -13.45 -8.97 5.40
C THR A 87 -12.73 -7.68 5.77
N GLU A 88 -12.70 -6.76 4.81
CA GLU A 88 -12.09 -5.45 5.00
C GLU A 88 -13.11 -4.44 5.52
N SER A 89 -12.80 -3.82 6.65
CA SER A 89 -13.55 -2.73 7.26
C SER A 89 -12.72 -1.47 7.24
N THR A 90 -13.21 -0.44 6.55
CA THR A 90 -12.60 0.89 6.60
C THR A 90 -13.20 1.67 7.76
N VAL A 91 -12.36 2.13 8.68
CA VAL A 91 -12.75 2.93 9.84
C VAL A 91 -11.99 4.25 9.80
N LEU A 92 -12.69 5.37 9.98
CA LEU A 92 -12.09 6.69 10.03
C LEU A 92 -11.97 7.13 11.49
N PHE A 93 -10.80 7.61 11.87
CA PHE A 93 -10.52 8.09 13.21
C PHE A 93 -10.08 9.55 13.19
N SER A 94 -10.35 10.29 14.26
CA SER A 94 -9.75 11.61 14.49
C SER A 94 -8.37 11.49 15.19
N GLU A 95 -7.61 12.59 15.29
CA GLU A 95 -6.39 12.66 16.12
C GLU A 95 -6.63 12.19 17.57
N SER A 96 -7.84 12.38 18.07
CA SER A 96 -8.26 12.02 19.43
C SER A 96 -8.62 10.54 19.59
N GLY A 97 -8.53 9.72 18.52
CA GLY A 97 -8.94 8.31 18.56
C GLY A 97 -10.45 8.10 18.49
N GLU A 98 -11.22 9.14 18.15
CA GLU A 98 -12.68 9.04 18.01
C GLU A 98 -13.03 8.48 16.64
N VAL A 99 -13.91 7.48 16.59
CA VAL A 99 -14.40 6.90 15.33
C VAL A 99 -15.39 7.87 14.70
N LEU A 100 -15.07 8.35 13.50
CA LEU A 100 -15.90 9.29 12.74
C LEU A 100 -16.89 8.57 11.81
N LYS A 101 -16.58 7.34 11.39
CA LYS A 101 -17.38 6.57 10.43
C LYS A 101 -17.21 5.07 10.65
#